data_AF-A0A421DFJ1-F1
#
_entry.id   AF-A0A421DFJ1-F1
#
_cell.length_a   1.000
_cell.length_b   1.000
_cell.length_c   1.000
_cell.angle_alpha   90.00
_cell.angle_beta   90.00
_cell.angle_gamma   90.00
#
_symmetry.space_group_name_H-M   'P 1'
#
loop_
_entity.id
_entity.type
_entity.pdbx_description
1 polymer ?
#
loop_
_entity_poly.entity_id
_entity_poly.type
_entity_poly.pdbx_seq_one_letter_code
_entity_poly.pdbx_strand_id
1 'polypeptide(L)'
;MSGNNSRPSSKDGPKKNIWSSMLDSVANGKRLPEKNLLILGGTPESQREFIETLSADTSDPTLISEKRRGRLPPVANQFALGYTYQDVLDADQEVVFASDILARVSAYLLSEPSLSFAPLLKPLLTPQSVPETLVVILLDWSDPWTWVRRLREWVRLLRHVLISLDDETKIVMEETMTEWKDRKRGMDSGLAGAQGLAGSGGPVAIPLGPGEWDEGLGIAMCVVCQGADKIEKLEKDHGWREEEFDFILQFMRTILLKHGASLIYTTPFLANSLQSLIHSSLGIHSLLKRQSLKHNVIDRDKILVPPNWDSWGKIRIIREGFDMEGVSTAWSIEIQDPPEPLTGTVDQPQDDSATGAEDGTSAVTIFEQTITDPKRNTAMAHPGSQNSANKIEVETLDMQSFLAKQLDVLEQLKQEDEKDRATKQVPQLEMSPLEDNGRVNEHIGPVQFNMGGIQVDADDMLRKLKEREASRVQRKEVLSSPGDEKAHNQALANFFAGLVKKPGTSPRGSPST
;
A
#
# COMPACT_ATOMS: atom_id res chain seq x y z
N MET A 1 -54.61 81.24 -9.91
CA MET A 1 -53.34 81.51 -10.63
C MET A 1 -52.22 80.87 -9.84
N SER A 2 -51.54 79.92 -10.46
CA SER A 2 -50.45 79.14 -9.89
C SER A 2 -49.19 79.98 -9.77
N GLY A 3 -48.47 79.85 -8.66
CA GLY A 3 -47.15 80.44 -8.44
C GLY A 3 -46.17 79.36 -8.00
N ASN A 4 -45.45 78.80 -8.97
CA ASN A 4 -44.36 77.84 -8.80
C ASN A 4 -43.25 78.43 -7.92
N ASN A 5 -42.89 77.73 -6.83
CA ASN A 5 -41.58 77.88 -6.20
C ASN A 5 -40.87 76.52 -6.22
N SER A 6 -40.23 76.24 -7.35
CA SER A 6 -39.40 75.07 -7.59
C SER A 6 -38.07 75.19 -6.83
N ARG A 7 -37.94 74.51 -5.69
CA ARG A 7 -36.62 74.05 -5.22
C ARG A 7 -36.15 72.93 -6.16
N PRO A 8 -34.90 72.93 -6.65
CA PRO A 8 -34.37 71.78 -7.35
C PRO A 8 -34.21 70.66 -6.31
N SER A 9 -35.11 69.66 -6.36
CA SER A 9 -34.83 68.36 -5.77
C SER A 9 -33.58 67.83 -6.46
N SER A 10 -32.49 67.69 -5.70
CA SER A 10 -31.27 67.06 -6.17
C SER A 10 -31.61 65.68 -6.71
N LYS A 11 -31.41 65.55 -8.02
CA LYS A 11 -31.55 64.32 -8.80
C LYS A 11 -30.42 63.37 -8.44
N ASP A 12 -30.36 62.90 -7.20
CA ASP A 12 -29.50 61.80 -6.78
C ASP A 12 -30.28 60.49 -6.85
N GLY A 13 -30.35 59.96 -8.08
CA GLY A 13 -30.51 58.52 -8.31
C GLY A 13 -29.32 57.73 -7.74
N PRO A 14 -29.33 56.39 -7.80
CA PRO A 14 -28.68 55.48 -6.86
C PRO A 14 -27.14 55.50 -6.97
N LYS A 15 -26.49 56.54 -6.44
CA LYS A 15 -25.02 56.64 -6.36
C LYS A 15 -24.43 55.95 -5.12
N LYS A 16 -25.27 55.38 -4.25
CA LYS A 16 -24.83 54.68 -3.03
C LYS A 16 -24.35 53.24 -3.23
N ASN A 17 -24.51 52.65 -4.41
CA ASN A 17 -24.19 51.23 -4.65
C ASN A 17 -23.01 50.97 -5.57
N ILE A 18 -22.41 52.01 -6.18
CA ILE A 18 -21.28 51.83 -7.11
C ILE A 18 -19.98 51.62 -6.34
N TRP A 19 -19.81 52.34 -5.22
CA TRP A 19 -18.64 52.20 -4.36
C TRP A 19 -18.68 50.92 -3.54
N SER A 20 -19.86 50.46 -3.11
CA SER A 20 -20.00 49.14 -2.48
C SER A 20 -19.83 48.02 -3.50
N SER A 21 -20.41 48.10 -4.71
CA SER A 21 -20.18 47.08 -5.73
C SER A 21 -18.75 47.06 -6.26
N MET A 22 -18.06 48.21 -6.35
CA MET A 22 -16.63 48.26 -6.66
C MET A 22 -15.78 47.76 -5.50
N LEU A 23 -16.12 48.07 -4.24
CA LEU A 23 -15.39 47.53 -3.09
C LEU A 23 -15.61 46.03 -2.94
N ASP A 24 -16.82 45.52 -3.14
CA ASP A 24 -17.13 44.09 -3.17
C ASP A 24 -16.48 43.42 -4.38
N SER A 25 -16.44 44.08 -5.56
CA SER A 25 -15.74 43.58 -6.74
C SER A 25 -14.22 43.60 -6.58
N VAL A 26 -13.65 44.51 -5.79
CA VAL A 26 -12.20 44.59 -5.50
C VAL A 26 -11.83 43.65 -4.34
N ALA A 27 -12.74 43.45 -3.38
CA ALA A 27 -12.60 42.48 -2.30
C ALA A 27 -12.72 41.04 -2.84
N ASN A 28 -13.71 40.78 -3.71
CA ASN A 28 -13.84 39.50 -4.42
C ASN A 28 -12.80 39.34 -5.53
N GLY A 29 -12.36 40.44 -6.15
CA GLY A 29 -11.36 40.42 -7.23
C GLY A 29 -9.95 40.01 -6.81
N LYS A 30 -9.71 39.78 -5.51
CA LYS A 30 -8.45 39.28 -4.96
C LYS A 30 -8.57 37.95 -4.21
N ARG A 31 -9.77 37.36 -4.10
CA ARG A 31 -9.92 36.06 -3.46
C ARG A 31 -9.63 34.97 -4.48
N LEU A 32 -8.49 34.31 -4.31
CA LEU A 32 -8.10 33.17 -5.15
C LEU A 32 -9.17 32.07 -5.03
N PRO A 33 -9.54 31.39 -6.13
CA PRO A 33 -10.41 30.22 -6.06
C PRO A 33 -9.83 29.18 -5.12
N GLU A 34 -10.59 28.79 -4.10
CA GLU A 34 -10.20 27.78 -3.11
C GLU A 34 -10.74 26.42 -3.58
N LYS A 35 -9.84 25.45 -3.76
CA LYS A 35 -10.15 24.06 -4.14
C LYS A 35 -9.70 23.12 -3.04
N ASN A 36 -10.41 22.03 -2.83
CA ASN A 36 -10.13 21.07 -1.76
C ASN A 36 -9.75 19.70 -2.33
N LEU A 37 -8.70 19.11 -1.78
CA LEU A 37 -8.22 17.79 -2.13
C LEU A 37 -8.25 16.92 -0.87
N LEU A 38 -9.09 15.89 -0.86
CA LEU A 38 -9.15 14.93 0.24
C LEU A 38 -8.34 13.69 -0.12
N ILE A 39 -7.13 13.58 0.41
CA ILE A 39 -6.19 12.48 0.15
C ILE A 39 -6.39 11.39 1.20
N LEU A 40 -6.78 10.20 0.75
CA LEU A 40 -7.15 9.06 1.57
C LEU A 40 -6.21 7.88 1.28
N GLY A 41 -5.75 7.20 2.33
CA GLY A 41 -4.88 6.03 2.22
C GLY A 41 -3.41 6.38 2.03
N GLY A 42 -2.61 5.34 1.76
CA GLY A 42 -1.15 5.45 1.69
C GLY A 42 -0.47 5.64 3.05
N THR A 43 0.86 5.72 3.02
CA THR A 43 1.68 6.05 4.19
C THR A 43 2.02 7.53 4.18
N PRO A 44 2.50 8.12 5.29
CA PRO A 44 2.99 9.50 5.30
C PRO A 44 4.04 9.77 4.20
N GLU A 45 4.87 8.78 3.88
CA GLU A 45 5.86 8.84 2.80
C GLU A 45 5.20 8.84 1.42
N SER A 46 4.23 7.96 1.17
CA SER A 46 3.56 7.88 -0.13
C SER A 46 2.66 9.10 -0.39
N GLN A 47 2.02 9.63 0.66
CA GLN A 47 1.26 10.89 0.61
C GLN A 47 2.17 12.08 0.29
N ARG A 48 3.36 12.13 0.89
CA ARG A 48 4.36 13.14 0.56
C ARG A 48 4.85 13.00 -0.89
N GLU A 49 5.14 11.79 -1.33
CA GLU A 49 5.52 11.50 -2.71
C GLU A 49 4.43 11.95 -3.70
N PHE A 50 3.15 11.70 -3.38
CA PHE A 50 2.02 12.17 -4.16
C PHE A 50 2.00 13.70 -4.28
N ILE A 51 2.16 14.43 -3.16
CA ILE A 51 2.22 15.91 -3.17
C ILE A 51 3.43 16.41 -3.97
N GLU A 52 4.59 15.78 -3.83
CA GLU A 52 5.79 16.12 -4.59
C GLU A 52 5.62 15.85 -6.09
N THR A 53 4.88 14.81 -6.47
CA THR A 53 4.57 14.48 -7.86
C THR A 53 3.52 15.43 -8.45
N LEU A 54 2.52 15.81 -7.67
CA LEU A 54 1.50 16.79 -8.06
C LEU A 54 2.09 18.19 -8.27
N SER A 55 3.09 18.55 -7.47
CA SER A 55 3.80 19.83 -7.55
C SER A 55 4.97 19.86 -8.52
N ALA A 56 5.42 18.71 -9.00
CA ALA A 56 6.51 18.64 -9.97
C ALA A 56 6.09 19.32 -11.27
N ASP A 57 6.82 20.38 -11.61
CA ASP A 57 6.64 21.08 -12.88
C ASP A 57 7.00 20.12 -14.01
N THR A 58 6.01 19.70 -14.80
CA THR A 58 6.18 18.72 -15.89
C THR A 58 7.01 19.27 -17.06
N SER A 59 7.39 20.55 -17.00
CA SER A 59 8.12 21.29 -18.03
C SER A 59 9.65 21.14 -17.96
N ASP A 60 10.26 20.89 -16.79
CA ASP A 60 11.72 20.80 -16.66
C ASP A 60 12.19 19.70 -15.68
N PRO A 61 12.62 18.52 -16.19
CA PRO A 61 13.10 17.40 -15.36
C PRO A 61 14.45 17.67 -14.69
N THR A 62 15.17 18.74 -15.05
CA THR A 62 16.52 19.01 -14.53
C THR A 62 16.55 19.79 -13.21
N LEU A 63 15.45 20.47 -12.84
CA LEU A 63 15.34 21.29 -11.63
C LEU A 63 14.81 20.55 -10.39
N ILE A 64 14.51 19.25 -10.54
CA ILE A 64 13.95 18.39 -9.48
C ILE A 64 14.88 18.34 -8.24
N SER A 65 16.18 18.56 -8.42
CA SER A 65 17.22 18.33 -7.40
C SER A 65 17.57 19.54 -6.51
N GLU A 66 17.52 20.79 -7.02
CA GLU A 66 18.22 21.90 -6.34
C GLU A 66 17.34 22.81 -5.44
N LYS A 67 16.02 22.88 -5.64
CA LYS A 67 15.14 23.74 -4.82
C LYS A 67 14.54 23.07 -3.57
N ARG A 68 14.79 21.78 -3.33
CA ARG A 68 14.12 20.97 -2.27
C ARG A 68 14.74 21.06 -0.88
N ARG A 69 15.03 22.26 -0.36
CA ARG A 69 15.47 22.47 1.05
C ARG A 69 14.44 23.18 1.95
N GLY A 70 13.17 23.27 1.54
CA GLY A 70 12.07 23.57 2.45
C GLY A 70 11.50 22.27 3.02
N ARG A 71 11.69 22.00 4.31
CA ARG A 71 11.01 20.88 4.97
C ARG A 71 9.50 21.13 4.90
N LEU A 72 8.80 20.40 4.03
CA LEU A 72 7.34 20.27 4.10
C LEU A 72 6.99 19.76 5.52
N PRO A 73 6.00 20.37 6.20
CA PRO A 73 5.59 19.93 7.53
C PRO A 73 5.14 18.46 7.50
N PRO A 74 5.29 17.74 8.63
CA PRO A 74 4.94 16.33 8.69
C PRO A 74 3.47 16.11 8.33
N VAL A 75 3.27 15.12 7.47
CA VAL A 75 1.98 14.65 6.98
C VAL A 75 1.29 13.83 8.08
N ALA A 76 0.00 14.12 8.32
CA ALA A 76 -0.99 13.47 9.21
C ALA A 76 -0.46 12.71 10.45
N ASN A 77 -0.83 13.15 11.66
CA ASN A 77 -0.62 12.37 12.88
C ASN A 77 -1.84 11.46 13.16
N GLN A 78 -1.71 10.49 14.07
CA GLN A 78 -2.79 9.54 14.43
C GLN A 78 -4.06 10.19 15.00
N PHE A 79 -4.07 11.51 15.26
CA PHE A 79 -5.13 12.19 16.00
C PHE A 79 -5.68 13.45 15.31
N ALA A 80 -5.13 13.86 14.17
CA ALA A 80 -5.62 15.01 13.41
C ALA A 80 -5.44 14.79 11.91
N LEU A 81 -6.34 15.40 11.13
CA LEU A 81 -6.20 15.45 9.68
C LEU A 81 -4.88 16.15 9.34
N GLY A 82 -4.07 15.53 8.48
CA GLY A 82 -2.95 16.22 7.87
C GLY A 82 -3.48 17.37 7.02
N TYR A 83 -2.77 18.50 7.02
CA TYR A 83 -3.13 19.65 6.19
C TYR A 83 -1.90 20.24 5.52
N THR A 84 -2.01 20.48 4.22
CA THR A 84 -1.07 21.29 3.46
C THR A 84 -1.83 22.07 2.39
N TYR A 85 -1.20 23.05 1.78
CA TYR A 85 -1.80 23.79 0.67
C TYR A 85 -0.75 24.07 -0.40
N GLN A 86 -1.22 24.28 -1.63
CA GLN A 86 -0.39 24.64 -2.77
C GLN A 86 -1.11 25.68 -3.62
N ASP A 87 -0.38 26.70 -4.04
CA ASP A 87 -0.85 27.68 -5.02
C ASP A 87 -0.51 27.17 -6.44
N VAL A 88 -1.50 27.08 -7.30
CA VAL A 88 -1.38 26.60 -8.69
C VAL A 88 -1.14 27.80 -9.61
N LEU A 89 -0.08 27.76 -10.40
CA LEU A 89 0.31 28.80 -11.34
C LEU A 89 -0.15 28.46 -12.76
N ASP A 90 -0.34 29.48 -13.61
CA ASP A 90 -0.57 29.27 -15.04
C ASP A 90 0.71 28.83 -15.77
N ALA A 91 0.56 28.05 -16.85
CA ALA A 91 1.55 27.13 -17.40
C ALA A 91 2.83 27.76 -18.02
N ASP A 92 2.96 29.10 -18.11
CA ASP A 92 3.99 29.74 -18.93
C ASP A 92 4.69 30.97 -18.29
N GLN A 93 4.62 31.16 -16.96
CA GLN A 93 5.19 32.37 -16.35
C GLN A 93 6.51 32.11 -15.60
N GLU A 94 7.63 32.42 -16.27
CA GLU A 94 8.98 32.50 -15.67
C GLU A 94 9.08 33.60 -14.58
N VAL A 95 8.13 34.53 -14.52
CA VAL A 95 8.04 35.62 -13.54
C VAL A 95 6.76 35.47 -12.74
N VAL A 96 6.90 35.17 -11.45
CA VAL A 96 5.76 34.97 -10.53
C VAL A 96 5.19 36.33 -10.09
N PHE A 97 4.05 36.75 -10.65
CA PHE A 97 3.22 37.79 -10.04
C PHE A 97 2.05 37.15 -9.28
N ALA A 98 1.55 37.82 -8.23
CA ALA A 98 0.39 37.32 -7.48
C ALA A 98 -0.91 37.22 -8.33
N SER A 99 -0.93 37.84 -9.52
CA SER A 99 -2.00 37.74 -10.51
C SER A 99 -2.03 36.41 -11.27
N ASP A 100 -0.97 35.61 -11.14
CA ASP A 100 -0.71 34.43 -11.98
C ASP A 100 -1.15 33.13 -11.30
N ILE A 101 -1.67 33.23 -10.08
CA ILE A 101 -2.20 32.11 -9.31
C ILE A 101 -3.62 31.82 -9.79
N LEU A 102 -3.81 30.66 -10.39
CA LEU A 102 -5.11 30.19 -10.90
C LEU A 102 -6.05 29.78 -9.76
N ALA A 103 -5.52 29.08 -8.76
CA ALA A 103 -6.29 28.58 -7.62
C ALA A 103 -5.35 28.20 -6.46
N ARG A 104 -5.90 28.19 -5.25
CA ARG A 104 -5.28 27.59 -4.07
C ARG A 104 -5.91 26.23 -3.81
N VAL A 105 -5.09 25.18 -3.82
CA VAL A 105 -5.51 23.81 -3.52
C VAL A 105 -5.15 23.48 -2.07
N SER A 106 -6.15 23.32 -1.22
CA SER A 106 -6.01 22.84 0.16
C SER A 106 -6.10 21.32 0.19
N ALA A 107 -5.06 20.65 0.67
CA ALA A 107 -5.00 19.20 0.75
C ALA A 107 -5.14 18.71 2.19
N TYR A 108 -6.16 17.90 2.44
CA TYR A 108 -6.46 17.23 3.70
C TYR A 108 -6.07 15.76 3.59
N LEU A 109 -5.27 15.25 4.53
CA LEU A 109 -4.67 13.92 4.45
C LEU A 109 -5.14 13.01 5.57
N LEU A 110 -5.52 11.79 5.20
CA LEU A 110 -5.97 10.76 6.12
C LEU A 110 -5.40 9.39 5.70
N SER A 111 -4.55 8.79 6.53
CA SER A 111 -3.87 7.53 6.20
C SER A 111 -4.71 6.28 6.46
N GLU A 112 -5.61 6.32 7.45
CA GLU A 112 -6.38 5.14 7.88
C GLU A 112 -7.90 5.38 7.80
N PRO A 113 -8.68 4.38 7.35
CA PRO A 113 -10.13 4.49 7.22
C PRO A 113 -10.85 4.34 8.58
N SER A 114 -10.45 5.15 9.58
CA SER A 114 -11.08 5.12 10.91
C SER A 114 -12.31 6.00 10.98
N LEU A 115 -13.40 5.45 11.54
CA LEU A 115 -14.61 6.19 11.89
C LEU A 115 -14.35 7.36 12.85
N SER A 116 -13.26 7.32 13.62
CA SER A 116 -12.87 8.42 14.51
C SER A 116 -12.57 9.72 13.76
N PHE A 117 -12.23 9.66 12.47
CA PHE A 117 -12.00 10.84 11.64
C PHE A 117 -13.27 11.34 10.92
N ALA A 118 -14.37 10.59 10.93
CA ALA A 118 -15.62 11.01 10.29
C ALA A 118 -16.12 12.41 10.79
N PRO A 119 -16.07 12.73 12.10
CA PRO A 119 -16.45 14.07 12.59
C PRO A 119 -15.52 15.19 12.11
N LEU A 120 -14.30 14.88 11.67
CA LEU A 120 -13.33 15.85 11.15
C LEU A 120 -13.54 16.13 9.66
N LEU A 121 -14.12 15.17 8.91
CA LEU A 121 -14.45 15.34 7.50
C LEU A 121 -15.73 16.15 7.29
N LYS A 122 -16.72 15.99 8.18
CA LYS A 122 -18.01 16.66 8.07
C LYS A 122 -17.92 18.20 7.92
N PRO A 123 -17.12 18.94 8.72
CA PRO A 123 -17.02 20.40 8.58
C PRO A 123 -16.33 20.87 7.30
N LEU A 124 -15.58 19.98 6.62
CA LEU A 124 -14.91 20.30 5.35
C LEU A 124 -15.87 20.25 4.16
N LEU A 125 -16.99 19.54 4.30
CA LEU A 125 -17.99 19.32 3.27
C LEU A 125 -19.20 20.21 3.54
N THR A 126 -19.25 21.33 2.83
CA THR A 126 -20.30 22.36 2.91
C THR A 126 -20.91 22.55 1.53
N PRO A 127 -22.08 23.21 1.41
CA PRO A 127 -22.68 23.49 0.11
C PRO A 127 -21.75 24.26 -0.85
N GLN A 128 -20.83 25.07 -0.31
CA GLN A 128 -19.87 25.85 -1.11
C GLN A 128 -18.61 25.06 -1.45
N SER A 129 -18.17 24.14 -0.59
CA SER A 129 -16.92 23.40 -0.77
C SER A 129 -17.09 22.10 -1.56
N VAL A 130 -18.28 21.48 -1.54
CA VAL A 130 -18.56 20.22 -2.24
C VAL A 130 -18.24 20.28 -3.75
N PRO A 131 -18.70 21.29 -4.52
CA PRO A 131 -18.39 21.38 -5.94
C PRO A 131 -16.89 21.52 -6.22
N GLU A 132 -16.15 22.04 -5.23
CA GLU A 132 -14.72 22.33 -5.30
C GLU A 132 -13.84 21.27 -4.63
N THR A 133 -14.43 20.12 -4.28
CA THR A 133 -13.73 19.02 -3.60
C THR A 133 -13.48 17.85 -4.55
N LEU A 134 -12.25 17.35 -4.56
CA LEU A 134 -11.86 16.09 -5.19
C LEU A 134 -11.35 15.12 -4.13
N VAL A 135 -11.90 13.90 -4.12
CA VAL A 135 -11.38 12.80 -3.30
C VAL A 135 -10.31 12.06 -4.08
N VAL A 136 -9.14 11.87 -3.47
CA VAL A 136 -8.04 11.07 -4.03
C VAL A 136 -7.79 9.88 -3.11
N ILE A 137 -7.91 8.66 -3.64
CA ILE A 137 -7.57 7.44 -2.90
C ILE A 137 -6.22 6.93 -3.41
N LEU A 138 -5.26 6.80 -2.50
CA LEU A 138 -3.92 6.29 -2.77
C LEU A 138 -3.87 4.78 -2.55
N LEU A 139 -3.41 4.06 -3.57
CA LEU A 139 -3.11 2.63 -3.55
C LEU A 139 -1.64 2.42 -3.90
N ASP A 140 -1.04 1.30 -3.50
CA ASP A 140 0.37 1.00 -3.79
C ASP A 140 0.51 -0.34 -4.53
N TRP A 141 1.30 -0.35 -5.59
CA TRP A 141 1.71 -1.55 -6.32
C TRP A 141 2.61 -2.51 -5.53
N SER A 142 2.98 -2.21 -4.28
CA SER A 142 3.59 -3.19 -3.38
C SER A 142 2.65 -4.31 -2.95
N ASP A 143 1.36 -4.04 -2.92
CA ASP A 143 0.32 -4.89 -2.34
C ASP A 143 -1.00 -4.80 -3.12
N PRO A 144 -0.99 -5.03 -4.46
CA PRO A 144 -2.17 -4.96 -5.32
C PRO A 144 -3.32 -5.87 -4.89
N TRP A 145 -3.03 -7.00 -4.24
CA TRP A 145 -4.04 -7.90 -3.67
C TRP A 145 -4.94 -7.24 -2.62
N THR A 146 -4.54 -6.13 -2.01
CA THR A 146 -5.35 -5.44 -0.99
C THR A 146 -6.29 -4.37 -1.56
N TRP A 147 -6.14 -4.01 -2.84
CA TRP A 147 -6.71 -2.78 -3.40
C TRP A 147 -8.23 -2.71 -3.28
N VAL A 148 -8.94 -3.78 -3.66
CA VAL A 148 -10.41 -3.80 -3.64
C VAL A 148 -10.94 -3.72 -2.21
N ARG A 149 -10.30 -4.40 -1.25
CA ARG A 149 -10.61 -4.28 0.18
C ARG A 149 -10.41 -2.85 0.67
N ARG A 150 -9.26 -2.23 0.36
CA ARG A 150 -8.95 -0.85 0.78
C ARG A 150 -9.91 0.16 0.16
N LEU A 151 -10.20 0.02 -1.13
CA LEU A 151 -11.16 0.88 -1.81
C LEU A 151 -12.55 0.77 -1.19
N ARG A 152 -12.99 -0.45 -0.84
CA ARG A 152 -14.27 -0.69 -0.15
C ARG A 152 -14.31 0.03 1.19
N GLU A 153 -13.26 -0.11 2.02
CA GLU A 153 -13.15 0.56 3.32
C GLU A 153 -13.31 2.08 3.18
N TRP A 154 -12.61 2.69 2.22
CA TRP A 154 -12.71 4.13 1.95
C TRP A 154 -14.07 4.56 1.42
N VAL A 155 -14.64 3.81 0.48
CA VAL A 155 -15.97 4.12 -0.07
C VAL A 155 -17.05 4.00 1.02
N ARG A 156 -17.01 2.97 1.87
CA ARG A 156 -17.93 2.83 3.01
C ARG A 156 -17.77 4.01 3.99
N LEU A 157 -16.54 4.40 4.34
CA LEU A 157 -16.29 5.55 5.22
C LEU A 157 -16.85 6.85 4.61
N LEU A 158 -16.59 7.09 3.33
CA LEU A 158 -17.12 8.25 2.61
C LEU A 158 -18.64 8.24 2.61
N ARG A 159 -19.29 7.13 2.23
CA ARG A 159 -20.75 7.00 2.26
C ARG A 159 -21.31 7.32 3.65
N HIS A 160 -20.69 6.79 4.71
CA HIS A 160 -21.09 7.08 6.08
C HIS A 160 -21.05 8.59 6.40
N VAL A 161 -19.96 9.28 6.05
CA VAL A 161 -19.82 10.73 6.26
C VAL A 161 -20.84 11.50 5.43
N LEU A 162 -20.98 11.16 4.15
CA LEU A 162 -21.82 11.87 3.18
C LEU A 162 -23.32 11.76 3.50
N ILE A 163 -23.77 10.60 3.96
CA ILE A 163 -25.15 10.40 4.44
C ILE A 163 -25.44 11.26 5.68
N SER A 164 -24.43 11.51 6.52
CA SER A 164 -24.55 12.31 7.74
C SER A 164 -24.59 13.83 7.53
N LEU A 165 -24.40 14.30 6.29
CA LEU A 165 -24.47 15.72 5.93
C LEU A 165 -25.90 16.24 5.96
N ASP A 166 -26.04 17.56 6.06
CA ASP A 166 -27.31 18.27 5.97
C ASP A 166 -27.92 18.19 4.57
N ASP A 167 -29.24 18.43 4.49
CA ASP A 167 -30.00 18.29 3.25
C ASP A 167 -29.60 19.32 2.20
N GLU A 168 -29.18 20.53 2.60
CA GLU A 168 -28.70 21.57 1.68
C GLU A 168 -27.44 21.10 0.94
N THR A 169 -26.47 20.53 1.69
CA THR A 169 -25.26 19.96 1.10
C THR A 169 -25.59 18.79 0.16
N LYS A 170 -26.55 17.93 0.51
CA LYS A 170 -26.99 16.80 -0.33
C LYS A 170 -27.61 17.24 -1.65
N ILE A 171 -28.41 18.32 -1.64
CA ILE A 171 -28.97 18.89 -2.88
C ILE A 171 -27.84 19.33 -3.81
N VAL A 172 -26.83 20.05 -3.28
CA VAL A 172 -25.67 20.48 -4.07
C VAL A 172 -24.87 19.28 -4.60
N MET A 173 -24.77 18.19 -3.83
CA MET A 173 -24.13 16.96 -4.29
C MET A 173 -24.88 16.33 -5.48
N GLU A 174 -26.21 16.34 -5.48
CA GLU A 174 -27.02 15.84 -6.62
C GLU A 174 -26.86 16.71 -7.87
N GLU A 175 -26.83 18.03 -7.71
CA GLU A 175 -26.55 18.98 -8.78
C GLU A 175 -25.15 18.75 -9.36
N THR A 176 -24.14 18.65 -8.48
CA THR A 176 -22.74 18.36 -8.84
C THR A 176 -22.66 17.05 -9.64
N MET A 177 -23.32 15.99 -9.19
CA MET A 177 -23.34 14.71 -9.93
C MET A 177 -23.98 14.84 -11.32
N THR A 178 -25.04 15.63 -11.45
CA THR A 178 -25.69 15.87 -12.74
C THR A 178 -24.73 16.58 -13.70
N GLU A 179 -24.04 17.62 -13.22
CA GLU A 179 -23.01 18.31 -14.00
C GLU A 179 -21.86 17.38 -14.41
N TRP A 180 -21.40 16.52 -13.51
CA TRP A 180 -20.32 15.57 -13.80
C TRP A 180 -20.72 14.50 -14.82
N LYS A 181 -21.98 14.03 -14.77
CA LYS A 181 -22.54 13.13 -15.80
C LYS A 181 -22.60 13.82 -17.17
N ASP A 182 -22.81 15.14 -17.20
CA ASP A 182 -22.90 15.93 -18.42
C ASP A 182 -21.56 16.45 -18.95
N ARG A 183 -20.53 16.57 -18.10
CA ARG A 183 -19.22 17.21 -18.39
C ARG A 183 -18.51 16.66 -19.64
N LYS A 184 -18.80 15.42 -20.05
CA LYS A 184 -18.22 14.81 -21.26
C LYS A 184 -19.18 14.68 -22.45
N ARG A 185 -20.43 15.13 -22.32
CA ARG A 185 -21.36 15.25 -23.47
C ARG A 185 -21.01 16.44 -24.36
N GLY A 186 -20.15 17.34 -23.89
CA GLY A 186 -19.44 18.32 -24.70
C GLY A 186 -18.15 17.74 -25.28
N MET A 187 -18.28 17.07 -26.43
CA MET A 187 -17.28 16.91 -27.49
C MET A 187 -15.89 17.49 -27.18
N ASP A 188 -14.85 16.69 -27.44
CA ASP A 188 -13.52 17.15 -27.79
C ASP A 188 -13.63 18.28 -28.84
N SER A 189 -13.71 19.53 -28.38
CA SER A 189 -13.90 20.74 -29.21
C SER A 189 -12.61 21.08 -29.98
N GLY A 190 -11.88 20.06 -30.40
CA GLY A 190 -10.66 20.10 -31.19
C GLY A 190 -10.64 19.14 -32.37
N LEU A 191 -11.66 18.27 -32.55
CA LEU A 191 -11.72 17.35 -33.70
C LEU A 191 -12.85 17.66 -34.70
N ALA A 192 -13.87 18.42 -34.30
CA ALA A 192 -14.83 18.99 -35.25
C ALA A 192 -14.28 20.35 -35.72
N GLY A 193 -13.55 20.32 -36.84
CA GLY A 193 -13.19 21.52 -37.58
C GLY A 193 -14.40 22.40 -37.82
N ALA A 194 -14.13 23.69 -37.99
CA ALA A 194 -15.09 24.71 -38.37
C ALA A 194 -15.95 24.28 -39.58
N GLN A 195 -17.09 23.65 -39.30
CA GLN A 195 -18.26 23.47 -40.17
C GLN A 195 -19.28 22.57 -39.45
N GLY A 196 -20.23 23.18 -38.76
CA GLY A 196 -21.32 22.48 -38.10
C GLY A 196 -22.38 23.48 -37.69
N LEU A 197 -23.35 23.67 -38.57
CA LEU A 197 -24.49 24.58 -38.46
C LEU A 197 -25.12 24.57 -37.07
N ALA A 198 -25.46 25.77 -36.58
CA ALA A 198 -26.42 25.97 -35.51
C ALA A 198 -27.76 25.35 -35.90
N GLY A 199 -27.93 24.07 -35.58
CA GLY A 199 -29.20 23.37 -35.62
C GLY A 199 -29.91 23.56 -34.28
N SER A 200 -31.14 24.07 -34.35
CA SER A 200 -32.12 24.22 -33.26
C SER A 200 -32.58 22.88 -32.65
N GLY A 201 -31.65 22.04 -32.21
CA GLY A 201 -31.93 20.88 -31.36
C GLY A 201 -31.21 21.09 -30.04
N GLY A 202 -31.94 21.06 -28.92
CA GLY A 202 -31.31 21.02 -27.60
C GLY A 202 -30.30 19.86 -27.50
N PRO A 203 -29.34 19.91 -26.57
CA PRO A 203 -28.32 18.87 -26.44
C PRO A 203 -29.01 17.51 -26.28
N VAL A 204 -28.84 16.63 -27.28
CA VAL A 204 -29.37 15.27 -27.25
C VAL A 204 -28.56 14.51 -26.20
N ALA A 205 -29.13 14.33 -25.01
CA ALA A 205 -28.53 13.56 -23.95
C ALA A 205 -28.51 12.08 -24.34
N ILE A 206 -27.34 11.57 -24.75
CA ILE A 206 -27.13 10.13 -24.93
C ILE A 206 -27.26 9.49 -23.54
N PRO A 207 -28.06 8.41 -23.40
CA PRO A 207 -28.19 7.70 -22.13
C PRO A 207 -26.85 7.13 -21.69
N LEU A 208 -26.62 7.09 -20.37
CA LEU A 208 -25.42 6.50 -19.78
C LEU A 208 -25.34 5.01 -20.11
N GLY A 209 -24.11 4.52 -20.29
CA GLY A 209 -23.85 3.10 -20.47
C GLY A 209 -24.12 2.30 -19.19
N PRO A 210 -24.16 0.96 -19.28
CA PRO A 210 -24.27 0.12 -18.09
C PRO A 210 -23.06 0.33 -17.17
N GLY A 211 -23.30 0.44 -15.86
CA GLY A 211 -22.25 0.66 -14.88
C GLY A 211 -21.77 2.11 -14.76
N GLU A 212 -22.16 3.03 -15.65
CA GLU A 212 -21.70 4.42 -15.61
C GLU A 212 -22.51 5.23 -14.59
N TRP A 213 -21.85 5.68 -13.51
CA TRP A 213 -22.46 6.49 -12.44
C TRP A 213 -23.60 5.80 -11.64
N ASP A 214 -23.64 4.47 -11.61
CA ASP A 214 -24.60 3.69 -10.81
C ASP A 214 -24.49 4.00 -9.30
N GLU A 215 -23.27 4.25 -8.80
CA GLU A 215 -22.95 4.44 -7.38
C GLU A 215 -22.24 5.78 -7.14
N GLY A 216 -22.71 6.84 -7.79
CA GLY A 216 -22.15 8.19 -7.62
C GLY A 216 -22.18 8.65 -6.16
N LEU A 217 -21.04 9.11 -5.63
CA LEU A 217 -20.94 9.52 -4.22
C LEU A 217 -21.41 10.96 -3.95
N GLY A 218 -21.65 11.79 -4.98
CA GLY A 218 -21.92 13.22 -4.79
C GLY A 218 -20.69 14.13 -4.83
N ILE A 219 -19.49 13.55 -4.78
CA ILE A 219 -18.20 14.24 -4.89
C ILE A 219 -17.33 13.51 -5.91
N ALA A 220 -16.53 14.25 -6.68
CA ALA A 220 -15.61 13.67 -7.64
C ALA A 220 -14.53 12.81 -6.95
N MET A 221 -14.12 11.72 -7.61
CA MET A 221 -13.14 10.78 -7.08
C MET A 221 -12.05 10.45 -8.12
N CYS A 222 -10.82 10.31 -7.64
CA CYS A 222 -9.68 9.83 -8.42
C CYS A 222 -8.93 8.77 -7.61
N VAL A 223 -8.60 7.65 -8.24
CA VAL A 223 -7.74 6.61 -7.65
C VAL A 223 -6.36 6.71 -8.28
N VAL A 224 -5.34 6.78 -7.42
CA VAL A 224 -3.93 6.90 -7.82
C VAL A 224 -3.20 5.68 -7.29
N CYS A 225 -2.73 4.82 -8.20
CA CYS A 225 -1.89 3.67 -7.85
C CYS A 225 -0.42 4.07 -7.97
N GLN A 226 0.26 4.18 -6.84
CA GLN A 226 1.67 4.57 -6.72
C GLN A 226 2.59 3.36 -6.91
N GLY A 227 3.86 3.63 -7.25
CA GLY A 227 4.90 2.61 -7.34
C GLY A 227 4.77 1.68 -8.55
N ALA A 228 4.30 2.17 -9.71
CA ALA A 228 4.13 1.34 -10.91
C ALA A 228 5.45 0.70 -11.43
N ASP A 229 6.62 1.20 -11.03
CA ASP A 229 7.92 0.54 -11.23
C ASP A 229 8.02 -0.85 -10.58
N LYS A 230 7.17 -1.12 -9.58
CA LYS A 230 7.10 -2.43 -8.90
C LYS A 230 6.43 -3.49 -9.78
N ILE A 231 5.71 -3.13 -10.85
CA ILE A 231 5.11 -4.11 -11.79
C ILE A 231 6.18 -5.04 -12.37
N GLU A 232 7.32 -4.48 -12.78
CA GLU A 232 8.44 -5.27 -13.32
C GLU A 232 9.03 -6.22 -12.26
N LYS A 233 9.01 -5.83 -10.98
CA LYS A 233 9.46 -6.68 -9.87
C LYS A 233 8.48 -7.82 -9.61
N LEU A 234 7.17 -7.57 -9.67
CA LEU A 234 6.13 -8.60 -9.52
C LEU A 234 6.25 -9.68 -10.61
N GLU A 235 6.53 -9.29 -11.85
CA GLU A 235 6.77 -10.21 -12.96
C GLU A 235 8.03 -11.07 -12.73
N LYS A 236 9.15 -10.43 -12.35
CA LYS A 236 10.45 -11.11 -12.19
C LYS A 236 10.53 -11.99 -10.95
N ASP A 237 10.08 -11.50 -9.81
CA ASP A 237 10.31 -12.13 -8.50
C ASP A 237 9.15 -13.06 -8.10
N HIS A 238 7.93 -12.79 -8.59
CA HIS A 238 6.72 -13.52 -8.21
C HIS A 238 6.05 -14.24 -9.38
N GLY A 239 6.60 -14.15 -10.60
CA GLY A 239 6.13 -14.90 -11.76
C GLY A 239 4.76 -14.45 -12.29
N TRP A 240 4.34 -13.24 -11.95
CA TRP A 240 3.12 -12.64 -12.47
C TRP A 240 3.20 -12.48 -13.99
N ARG A 241 2.09 -12.71 -14.68
CA ARG A 241 1.98 -12.58 -16.13
C ARG A 241 1.08 -11.39 -16.46
N GLU A 242 0.98 -11.11 -17.75
CA GLU A 242 0.08 -10.07 -18.26
C GLU A 242 -1.38 -10.32 -17.85
N GLU A 243 -1.75 -11.58 -17.61
CA GLU A 243 -3.12 -11.98 -17.23
C GLU A 243 -3.56 -11.37 -15.90
N GLU A 244 -2.67 -11.36 -14.90
CA GLU A 244 -2.93 -10.78 -13.59
C GLU A 244 -3.02 -9.25 -13.67
N PHE A 245 -2.16 -8.60 -14.47
CA PHE A 245 -2.19 -7.14 -14.64
C PHE A 245 -3.44 -6.69 -15.40
N ASP A 246 -3.83 -7.40 -16.47
CA ASP A 246 -5.06 -7.17 -17.21
C ASP A 246 -6.29 -7.35 -16.31
N PHE A 247 -6.30 -8.41 -15.48
CA PHE A 247 -7.40 -8.66 -14.54
C PHE A 247 -7.54 -7.51 -13.55
N ILE A 248 -6.44 -7.05 -12.93
CA ILE A 248 -6.46 -5.91 -12.01
C ILE A 248 -7.01 -4.67 -12.72
N LEU A 249 -6.53 -4.40 -13.93
CA LEU A 249 -6.96 -3.24 -14.69
C LEU A 249 -8.45 -3.31 -15.06
N GLN A 250 -8.93 -4.46 -15.53
CA GLN A 250 -10.36 -4.67 -15.83
C GLN A 250 -11.21 -4.52 -14.58
N PHE A 251 -10.81 -5.13 -13.47
CA PHE A 251 -11.54 -5.08 -12.21
C PHE A 251 -11.65 -3.66 -11.65
N MET A 252 -10.52 -2.96 -11.54
CA MET A 252 -10.47 -1.58 -11.05
C MET A 252 -11.29 -0.64 -11.96
N ARG A 253 -11.20 -0.79 -13.28
CA ARG A 253 -11.99 0.01 -14.23
C ARG A 253 -13.50 -0.24 -14.08
N THR A 254 -13.92 -1.50 -13.88
CA THR A 254 -15.34 -1.84 -13.70
C THR A 254 -15.93 -1.21 -12.43
N ILE A 255 -15.24 -1.28 -11.30
CA ILE A 255 -15.76 -0.71 -10.04
C ILE A 255 -15.69 0.83 -10.03
N LEU A 256 -14.64 1.42 -10.61
CA LEU A 256 -14.49 2.88 -10.67
C LEU A 256 -15.47 3.55 -11.64
N LEU A 257 -15.88 2.84 -12.69
CA LEU A 257 -16.91 3.31 -13.62
C LEU A 257 -18.24 3.63 -12.91
N LYS A 258 -18.60 2.84 -11.89
CA LYS A 258 -19.81 3.04 -11.08
C LYS A 258 -19.77 4.35 -10.30
N HIS A 259 -18.59 4.80 -9.92
CA HIS A 259 -18.40 6.06 -9.20
C HIS A 259 -18.10 7.26 -10.13
N GLY A 260 -17.94 7.04 -11.44
CA GLY A 260 -17.46 8.05 -12.37
C GLY A 260 -16.03 8.51 -12.09
N ALA A 261 -15.25 7.68 -11.39
CA ALA A 261 -13.92 8.02 -10.91
C ALA A 261 -12.85 7.88 -12.01
N SER A 262 -11.75 8.62 -11.87
CA SER A 262 -10.57 8.44 -12.72
C SER A 262 -9.57 7.46 -12.10
N LEU A 263 -8.75 6.82 -12.93
CA LEU A 263 -7.66 5.94 -12.52
C LEU A 263 -6.35 6.39 -13.15
N ILE A 264 -5.28 6.48 -12.37
CA ILE A 264 -3.94 6.80 -12.87
C ILE A 264 -2.88 5.99 -12.13
N TYR A 265 -1.90 5.46 -12.88
CA TYR A 265 -0.70 4.86 -12.31
C TYR A 265 0.44 5.87 -12.32
N THR A 266 1.20 5.89 -11.22
CA THR A 266 2.31 6.82 -11.03
C THR A 266 3.56 6.06 -10.66
N THR A 267 4.68 6.53 -11.21
CA THR A 267 6.03 6.05 -10.86
C THR A 267 6.77 7.21 -10.20
N PRO A 268 7.46 6.98 -9.07
CA PRO A 268 8.22 8.02 -8.39
C PRO A 268 9.19 8.71 -9.36
N PHE A 269 9.28 10.03 -9.27
CA PHE A 269 10.22 10.87 -10.04
C PHE A 269 10.04 10.85 -11.58
N LEU A 270 9.02 10.18 -12.11
CA LEU A 270 8.72 10.16 -13.54
C LEU A 270 7.61 11.16 -13.88
N ALA A 271 7.83 11.98 -14.91
CA ALA A 271 6.81 12.88 -15.43
C ALA A 271 5.57 12.09 -15.87
N ASN A 272 4.40 12.55 -15.45
CA ASN A 272 3.12 11.89 -15.71
C ASN A 272 2.00 12.94 -15.87
N SER A 273 0.78 12.48 -16.15
CA SER A 273 -0.39 13.36 -16.34
C SER A 273 -1.18 13.63 -15.05
N LEU A 274 -0.62 13.32 -13.87
CA LEU A 274 -1.30 13.46 -12.58
C LEU A 274 -1.73 14.90 -12.33
N GLN A 275 -0.81 15.83 -12.51
CA GLN A 275 -1.08 17.25 -12.32
C GLN A 275 -2.23 17.73 -13.22
N SER A 276 -2.15 17.45 -14.53
CA SER A 276 -3.21 17.80 -15.47
C SER A 276 -4.55 17.16 -15.11
N LEU A 277 -4.53 15.90 -14.66
CA LEU A 277 -5.74 15.18 -14.27
C LEU A 277 -6.40 15.82 -13.05
N ILE A 278 -5.63 16.05 -11.97
CA ILE A 278 -6.14 16.64 -10.72
C ILE A 278 -6.64 18.07 -10.96
N HIS A 279 -5.87 18.89 -11.69
CA HIS A 279 -6.26 20.26 -12.01
C HIS A 279 -7.54 20.29 -12.85
N SER A 280 -7.63 19.46 -13.90
CA SER A 280 -8.84 19.35 -14.72
C SER A 280 -10.03 18.86 -13.92
N SER A 281 -9.84 17.92 -12.99
CA SER A 281 -10.90 17.41 -12.14
C SER A 281 -11.43 18.47 -11.17
N LEU A 282 -10.54 19.30 -10.60
CA LEU A 282 -10.89 20.46 -9.77
C LEU A 282 -11.43 21.67 -10.55
N GLY A 283 -11.60 21.56 -11.88
CA GLY A 283 -12.05 22.67 -12.72
C GLY A 283 -11.04 23.82 -12.80
N ILE A 284 -9.77 23.55 -12.51
CA ILE A 284 -8.67 24.50 -12.69
C ILE A 284 -8.25 24.42 -14.15
N HIS A 285 -8.54 25.47 -14.90
CA HIS A 285 -8.20 25.57 -16.31
C HIS A 285 -7.13 26.64 -16.50
N SER A 286 -6.03 26.26 -17.17
CA SER A 286 -5.05 27.22 -17.66
C SER A 286 -5.72 28.15 -18.67
N LEU A 287 -5.45 29.46 -18.54
CA LEU A 287 -5.98 30.47 -19.45
C LEU A 287 -5.22 30.48 -20.78
N LEU A 288 -4.04 29.86 -20.80
CA LEU A 288 -3.10 29.85 -21.92
C LEU A 288 -3.10 28.51 -22.68
N LYS A 289 -3.26 27.39 -21.97
CA LYS A 289 -3.13 26.04 -22.54
C LYS A 289 -4.30 25.15 -22.18
N ARG A 290 -5.08 24.77 -23.19
CA ARG A 290 -6.07 23.70 -23.04
C ARG A 290 -5.37 22.34 -23.04
N GLN A 291 -5.02 21.84 -21.87
CA GLN A 291 -4.44 20.50 -21.72
C GLN A 291 -5.51 19.44 -21.98
N SER A 292 -5.31 18.59 -23.00
CA SER A 292 -6.11 17.39 -23.21
C SER A 292 -5.47 16.20 -22.50
N LEU A 293 -6.28 15.46 -21.73
CA LEU A 293 -5.82 14.23 -21.08
C LEU A 293 -5.78 13.09 -22.11
N LYS A 294 -4.58 12.58 -22.39
CA LYS A 294 -4.40 11.44 -23.30
C LYS A 294 -4.53 10.15 -22.51
N HIS A 295 -5.69 9.52 -22.58
CA HIS A 295 -5.94 8.20 -22.00
C HIS A 295 -4.90 7.17 -22.46
N ASN A 296 -4.58 6.23 -21.58
CA ASN A 296 -3.70 5.11 -21.87
C ASN A 296 -4.16 3.90 -21.07
N VAL A 297 -4.45 2.80 -21.77
CA VAL A 297 -4.80 1.50 -21.17
C VAL A 297 -3.96 0.37 -21.75
N ILE A 298 -2.90 0.72 -22.47
CA ILE A 298 -2.04 -0.21 -23.21
C ILE A 298 -0.71 -0.37 -22.47
N ASP A 299 -0.05 0.73 -22.11
CA ASP A 299 1.20 0.64 -21.35
C ASP A 299 0.87 0.39 -19.87
N ARG A 300 1.14 -0.84 -19.41
CA ARG A 300 0.80 -1.32 -18.06
C ARG A 300 1.34 -0.47 -16.91
N ASP A 301 2.47 0.21 -17.10
CA ASP A 301 3.10 1.09 -16.10
C ASP A 301 2.65 2.56 -16.18
N LYS A 302 1.89 2.93 -17.22
CA LYS A 302 1.45 4.31 -17.51
C LYS A 302 -0.05 4.39 -17.80
N ILE A 303 -0.83 3.65 -17.03
CA ILE A 303 -2.29 3.66 -17.15
C ILE A 303 -2.84 5.04 -16.76
N LEU A 304 -3.73 5.57 -17.62
CA LEU A 304 -4.53 6.75 -17.37
C LEU A 304 -5.93 6.56 -17.94
N VAL A 305 -6.92 6.54 -17.06
CA VAL A 305 -8.34 6.52 -17.38
C VAL A 305 -8.95 7.82 -16.83
N PRO A 306 -9.15 8.84 -17.69
CA PRO A 306 -9.84 10.07 -17.30
C PRO A 306 -11.31 9.81 -16.95
N PRO A 307 -11.96 10.69 -16.16
CA PRO A 307 -13.38 10.53 -15.83
C PRO A 307 -14.22 10.55 -17.11
N ASN A 308 -15.31 9.78 -17.12
CA ASN A 308 -16.23 9.62 -18.27
C ASN A 308 -15.57 9.05 -19.56
N TRP A 309 -14.32 8.59 -19.53
CA TRP A 309 -13.69 7.93 -20.70
C TRP A 309 -14.05 6.48 -20.89
N ASP A 310 -14.20 5.77 -19.80
CA ASP A 310 -14.40 4.33 -19.85
C ASP A 310 -15.81 3.93 -20.27
N SER A 311 -15.99 2.66 -20.62
CA SER A 311 -17.29 2.01 -20.78
C SER A 311 -17.11 0.49 -20.79
N TRP A 312 -18.15 -0.29 -20.49
CA TRP A 312 -18.08 -1.76 -20.52
C TRP A 312 -17.53 -2.32 -21.84
N GLY A 313 -17.87 -1.68 -22.97
CA GLY A 313 -17.33 -2.07 -24.28
C GLY A 313 -15.81 -1.96 -24.34
N LYS A 314 -15.20 -0.92 -23.74
CA LYS A 314 -13.73 -0.73 -23.72
C LYS A 314 -13.04 -1.67 -22.73
N ILE A 315 -13.68 -1.97 -21.61
CA ILE A 315 -13.11 -2.88 -20.58
C ILE A 315 -13.10 -4.32 -21.10
N ARG A 316 -14.17 -4.74 -21.80
CA ARG A 316 -14.30 -6.09 -22.36
C ARG A 316 -13.20 -6.47 -23.36
N ILE A 317 -12.66 -5.50 -24.09
CA ILE A 317 -11.70 -5.73 -25.18
C ILE A 317 -10.30 -6.07 -24.67
N ILE A 318 -9.94 -5.72 -23.42
CA ILE A 318 -8.60 -6.03 -22.88
C ILE A 318 -8.37 -7.54 -22.91
N ARG A 319 -9.30 -8.29 -22.31
CA ARG A 319 -9.21 -9.74 -22.21
C ARG A 319 -10.60 -10.37 -22.14
N GLU A 320 -10.78 -11.46 -22.89
CA GLU A 320 -12.02 -12.24 -22.89
C GLU A 320 -12.20 -13.03 -21.58
N GLY A 321 -13.46 -13.32 -21.21
CA GLY A 321 -13.78 -14.12 -20.02
C GLY A 321 -13.93 -13.35 -18.71
N PHE A 322 -13.77 -12.03 -18.71
CA PHE A 322 -14.00 -11.20 -17.52
C PHE A 322 -15.50 -10.90 -17.31
N ASP A 323 -16.05 -11.33 -16.18
CA ASP A 323 -17.45 -11.11 -15.79
C ASP A 323 -17.65 -9.72 -15.17
N MET A 324 -17.77 -8.70 -16.03
CA MET A 324 -18.03 -7.32 -15.59
C MET A 324 -19.36 -7.14 -14.86
N GLU A 325 -20.40 -7.90 -15.24
CA GLU A 325 -21.74 -7.72 -14.69
C GLU A 325 -21.81 -8.28 -13.27
N GLY A 326 -21.24 -9.47 -13.06
CA GLY A 326 -21.04 -10.05 -11.73
C GLY A 326 -20.21 -9.13 -10.83
N VAL A 327 -19.06 -8.64 -11.30
CA VAL A 327 -18.20 -7.73 -10.53
C VAL A 327 -18.91 -6.41 -10.20
N SER A 328 -19.61 -5.81 -11.17
CA SER A 328 -20.38 -4.58 -10.98
C SER A 328 -21.49 -4.73 -9.94
N THR A 329 -22.20 -5.87 -9.98
CA THR A 329 -23.30 -6.16 -9.05
C THR A 329 -22.77 -6.46 -7.65
N ALA A 330 -21.73 -7.30 -7.56
CA ALA A 330 -21.07 -7.63 -6.30
C ALA A 330 -20.52 -6.37 -5.62
N TRP A 331 -19.94 -5.44 -6.37
CA TRP A 331 -19.46 -4.16 -5.82
C TRP A 331 -20.59 -3.30 -5.25
N SER A 332 -21.74 -3.22 -5.94
CA SER A 332 -22.91 -2.48 -5.45
C SER A 332 -23.43 -3.04 -4.12
N ILE A 333 -23.37 -4.35 -3.90
CA ILE A 333 -23.74 -4.99 -2.64
C ILE A 333 -22.68 -4.69 -1.57
N GLU A 334 -21.41 -4.90 -1.91
CA GLU A 334 -20.27 -4.77 -1.00
C GLU A 334 -20.18 -3.37 -0.35
N ILE A 335 -20.50 -2.29 -1.03
CA ILE A 335 -20.32 -0.93 -0.49
C ILE A 335 -21.49 -0.42 0.39
N GLN A 336 -22.57 -1.19 0.57
CA GLN A 336 -23.73 -0.73 1.35
C GLN A 336 -23.56 -0.88 2.86
N ASP A 337 -22.75 -1.84 3.32
CA ASP A 337 -22.55 -2.07 4.74
C ASP A 337 -21.83 -0.89 5.41
N PRO A 338 -22.06 -0.65 6.72
CA PRO A 338 -21.34 0.37 7.46
C PRO A 338 -19.83 0.08 7.55
N PRO A 339 -18.99 1.11 7.80
CA PRO A 339 -17.56 0.91 8.00
C PRO A 339 -17.29 0.01 9.20
N GLU A 340 -16.37 -0.94 9.04
CA GLU A 340 -15.96 -1.85 10.11
C GLU A 340 -15.13 -1.09 11.17
N PRO A 341 -15.38 -1.30 12.48
CA PRO A 341 -14.54 -0.71 13.50
C PRO A 341 -13.14 -1.34 13.49
N LEU A 342 -12.09 -0.51 13.54
CA LEU A 342 -10.67 -0.92 13.52
C LEU A 342 -10.21 -1.73 14.76
N THR A 343 -11.13 -2.14 15.64
CA THR A 343 -10.79 -2.95 16.81
C THR A 343 -10.52 -4.39 16.40
N GLY A 344 -9.25 -4.79 16.45
CA GLY A 344 -8.82 -6.19 16.47
C GLY A 344 -9.27 -6.91 17.74
N THR A 345 -10.57 -7.14 17.90
CA THR A 345 -11.07 -8.10 18.88
C THR A 345 -10.93 -9.49 18.30
N VAL A 346 -9.86 -10.16 18.73
CA VAL A 346 -9.75 -11.61 18.75
C VAL A 346 -10.96 -12.17 19.54
N ASP A 347 -11.62 -13.16 18.94
CA ASP A 347 -12.60 -14.09 19.52
C ASP A 347 -13.84 -13.52 20.24
N GLN A 348 -14.94 -13.42 19.49
CA GLN A 348 -16.16 -14.11 19.92
C GLN A 348 -16.60 -15.05 18.79
N PRO A 349 -16.99 -16.31 19.10
CA PRO A 349 -17.66 -17.15 18.13
C PRO A 349 -19.04 -16.52 17.89
N GLN A 350 -19.13 -15.73 16.82
CA GLN A 350 -20.41 -15.21 16.38
C GLN A 350 -21.16 -16.41 15.79
N ASP A 351 -22.18 -16.85 16.54
CA ASP A 351 -23.13 -17.88 16.16
C ASP A 351 -23.59 -17.62 14.71
N ASP A 352 -23.22 -18.52 13.79
CA ASP A 352 -23.54 -18.52 12.37
C ASP A 352 -25.07 -18.56 12.16
N SER A 353 -25.70 -17.40 12.31
CA SER A 353 -27.14 -17.23 12.14
C SER A 353 -27.46 -15.91 11.46
N ALA A 354 -26.66 -15.53 10.46
CA ALA A 354 -27.02 -14.52 9.48
C ALA A 354 -26.62 -14.99 8.07
N THR A 355 -27.53 -15.72 7.45
CA THR A 355 -27.73 -15.89 5.99
C THR A 355 -26.49 -16.21 5.16
N GLY A 356 -26.38 -17.47 4.73
CA GLY A 356 -25.40 -17.92 3.75
C GLY A 356 -25.33 -17.00 2.53
N ALA A 357 -24.26 -16.21 2.48
CA ALA A 357 -23.79 -15.62 1.25
C ALA A 357 -23.08 -16.74 0.50
N GLU A 358 -23.67 -17.20 -0.60
CA GLU A 358 -23.01 -18.14 -1.49
C GLU A 358 -21.62 -17.63 -1.86
N ASP A 359 -20.65 -18.54 -1.90
CA ASP A 359 -19.18 -18.40 -1.99
C ASP A 359 -18.62 -17.57 -3.19
N GLY A 360 -19.46 -16.79 -3.87
CA GLY A 360 -19.12 -15.95 -5.02
C GLY A 360 -19.83 -14.58 -5.06
N THR A 361 -20.36 -14.08 -3.93
CA THR A 361 -21.15 -12.83 -3.90
C THR A 361 -20.35 -11.56 -3.55
N SER A 362 -19.14 -11.68 -3.01
CA SER A 362 -18.31 -10.53 -2.62
C SER A 362 -17.30 -10.15 -3.72
N ALA A 363 -17.28 -8.88 -4.11
CA ALA A 363 -16.32 -8.34 -5.06
C ALA A 363 -14.88 -8.45 -4.54
N VAL A 364 -14.69 -8.24 -3.23
CA VAL A 364 -13.39 -8.38 -2.57
C VAL A 364 -12.90 -9.82 -2.66
N THR A 365 -13.77 -10.79 -2.36
CA THR A 365 -13.42 -12.21 -2.42
C THR A 365 -13.06 -12.65 -3.85
N ILE A 366 -13.83 -12.25 -4.86
CA ILE A 366 -13.53 -12.55 -6.28
C ILE A 366 -12.13 -12.02 -6.67
N PHE A 367 -11.82 -10.79 -6.25
CA PHE A 367 -10.54 -10.17 -6.56
C PHE A 367 -9.38 -10.89 -5.87
N GLU A 368 -9.50 -11.17 -4.56
CA GLU A 368 -8.42 -11.76 -3.76
C GLU A 368 -8.19 -13.25 -4.00
N GLN A 369 -9.21 -13.97 -4.47
CA GLN A 369 -9.06 -15.33 -4.96
C GLN A 369 -8.22 -15.38 -6.24
N THR A 370 -8.31 -14.33 -7.08
CA THR A 370 -7.57 -14.25 -8.34
C THR A 370 -6.17 -13.64 -8.14
N ILE A 371 -6.09 -12.56 -7.36
CA ILE A 371 -4.85 -11.84 -7.06
C ILE A 371 -4.43 -12.16 -5.63
N THR A 372 -3.52 -13.12 -5.49
CA THR A 372 -3.07 -13.61 -4.18
C THR A 372 -1.76 -12.95 -3.72
N ASP A 373 -1.57 -12.84 -2.40
CA ASP A 373 -0.34 -12.34 -1.81
C ASP A 373 0.83 -13.33 -2.05
N PRO A 374 1.87 -12.92 -2.79
CA PRO A 374 3.03 -13.78 -3.03
C PRO A 374 3.76 -14.21 -1.75
N LYS A 375 3.71 -13.39 -0.69
CA LYS A 375 4.34 -13.71 0.61
C LYS A 375 3.63 -14.86 1.31
N ARG A 376 2.32 -14.99 1.13
CA ARG A 376 1.53 -16.10 1.69
C ARG A 376 1.97 -17.44 1.10
N ASN A 377 2.32 -17.47 -0.18
CA ASN A 377 2.83 -18.67 -0.85
C ASN A 377 4.25 -19.07 -0.38
N THR A 378 5.13 -18.10 -0.10
CA THR A 378 6.47 -18.41 0.43
C THR A 378 6.45 -19.04 1.83
N ALA A 379 5.43 -18.76 2.64
CA ALA A 379 5.25 -19.40 3.95
C ALA A 379 4.73 -20.86 3.86
N MET A 380 4.18 -21.28 2.71
CA MET A 380 3.61 -22.62 2.51
C MET A 380 4.62 -23.66 1.99
N ALA A 381 5.90 -23.32 1.81
CA ALA A 381 6.94 -24.25 1.37
C ALA A 381 7.43 -25.23 2.46
N HIS A 382 6.59 -25.57 3.45
CA HIS A 382 6.82 -26.68 4.39
C HIS A 382 5.71 -27.74 4.21
N PRO A 383 6.05 -28.93 3.67
CA PRO A 383 5.08 -30.00 3.45
C PRO A 383 4.71 -30.61 4.81
N GLY A 384 3.65 -30.13 5.45
CA GLY A 384 3.19 -30.71 6.71
C GLY A 384 2.05 -30.02 7.44
N SER A 385 1.60 -28.83 7.04
CA SER A 385 0.51 -28.13 7.73
C SER A 385 -0.62 -27.76 6.78
N GLN A 386 -1.47 -28.74 6.47
CA GLN A 386 -2.81 -28.46 5.98
C GLN A 386 -3.72 -28.32 7.20
N ASN A 387 -4.25 -27.10 7.40
CA ASN A 387 -5.33 -26.68 8.30
C ASN A 387 -4.94 -25.60 9.32
N SER A 388 -4.60 -24.40 8.83
CA SER A 388 -5.02 -23.16 9.52
C SER A 388 -4.71 -21.96 8.63
N ALA A 389 -5.75 -21.40 8.02
CA ALA A 389 -5.61 -20.30 7.08
C ALA A 389 -5.19 -18.96 7.73
N ASN A 390 -5.14 -18.83 9.06
CA ASN A 390 -4.79 -17.58 9.75
C ASN A 390 -4.25 -17.72 11.21
N LYS A 391 -3.63 -18.85 11.59
CA LYS A 391 -3.11 -19.03 12.97
C LYS A 391 -1.59 -19.20 12.97
N ILE A 392 -0.86 -18.11 13.23
CA ILE A 392 0.61 -18.14 13.52
C ILE A 392 0.85 -18.51 15.01
N GLU A 393 -0.21 -18.66 15.79
CA GLU A 393 -0.13 -19.10 17.17
C GLU A 393 -0.27 -20.61 17.23
N VAL A 394 0.84 -21.30 17.51
CA VAL A 394 0.77 -22.66 18.04
C VAL A 394 0.14 -22.53 19.42
N GLU A 395 -1.14 -22.89 19.54
CA GLU A 395 -1.78 -23.08 20.84
C GLU A 395 -1.01 -24.17 21.59
N THR A 396 -0.09 -23.74 22.45
CA THR A 396 0.58 -24.65 23.36
C THR A 396 -0.45 -25.13 24.37
N LEU A 397 -0.61 -26.45 24.48
CA LEU A 397 -1.41 -27.02 25.55
C LEU A 397 -0.91 -26.48 26.89
N ASP A 398 -1.85 -26.12 27.77
CA ASP A 398 -1.52 -25.71 29.13
C ASP A 398 -0.61 -26.76 29.80
N MET A 399 0.43 -26.28 30.47
CA MET A 399 1.52 -27.11 30.96
C MET A 399 1.03 -28.13 32.00
N GLN A 400 0.06 -27.75 32.83
CA GLN A 400 -0.54 -28.66 33.81
C GLN A 400 -1.35 -29.76 33.13
N SER A 401 -2.09 -29.38 32.09
CA SER A 401 -2.87 -30.31 31.27
C SER A 401 -2.00 -31.33 30.54
N PHE A 402 -0.84 -30.90 30.03
CA PHE A 402 0.15 -31.79 29.41
C PHE A 402 0.81 -32.73 30.43
N LEU A 403 1.25 -32.19 31.57
CA LEU A 403 1.90 -32.98 32.62
C LEU A 403 0.95 -34.01 33.24
N ALA A 404 -0.33 -33.68 33.41
CA ALA A 404 -1.34 -34.62 33.88
C ALA A 404 -1.48 -35.82 32.93
N LYS A 405 -1.53 -35.57 31.61
CA LYS A 405 -1.57 -36.65 30.60
C LYS A 405 -0.31 -37.52 30.62
N GLN A 406 0.86 -36.93 30.85
CA GLN A 406 2.12 -37.69 30.93
C GLN A 406 2.23 -38.51 32.23
N LEU A 407 1.63 -38.03 33.32
CA LEU A 407 1.58 -38.76 34.58
C LEU A 407 0.75 -40.04 34.46
N ASP A 408 -0.38 -39.99 33.75
CA ASP A 408 -1.19 -41.19 33.48
C ASP A 408 -0.39 -42.23 32.67
N VAL A 409 0.37 -41.79 31.66
CA VAL A 409 1.24 -42.68 30.86
C VAL A 409 2.35 -43.29 31.72
N LEU A 410 2.98 -42.50 32.60
CA LEU A 410 4.02 -43.01 33.51
C LEU A 410 3.47 -44.00 34.53
N GLU A 411 2.24 -43.78 35.01
CA GLU A 411 1.59 -44.71 35.93
C GLU A 411 1.24 -46.03 35.22
N GLN A 412 0.84 -45.96 33.95
CA GLN A 412 0.60 -47.13 33.11
C GLN A 412 1.89 -47.93 32.86
N LEU A 413 2.98 -47.25 32.48
CA LEU A 413 4.29 -47.87 32.30
C LEU A 413 4.84 -48.47 33.60
N LYS A 414 4.63 -47.80 34.74
CA LYS A 414 5.01 -48.33 36.05
C LYS A 414 4.25 -49.61 36.37
N GLN A 415 2.96 -49.67 36.08
CA GLN A 415 2.15 -50.88 36.28
C GLN A 415 2.59 -52.01 35.35
N GLU A 416 2.98 -51.71 34.12
CA GLU A 416 3.57 -52.68 33.19
C GLU A 416 4.91 -53.20 33.70
N ASP A 417 5.82 -52.32 34.13
CA ASP A 417 7.10 -52.69 34.74
C ASP A 417 6.93 -53.54 36.01
N GLU A 418 5.95 -53.23 36.86
CA GLU A 418 5.66 -53.97 38.08
C GLU A 418 5.07 -55.35 37.78
N LYS A 419 4.25 -55.47 36.73
CA LYS A 419 3.76 -56.76 36.21
C LYS A 419 4.89 -57.58 35.58
N ASP A 420 5.77 -56.95 34.82
CA ASP A 420 6.95 -57.59 34.21
C ASP A 420 7.94 -58.05 35.28
N ARG A 421 8.07 -57.28 36.36
CA ARG A 421 8.90 -57.62 37.51
C ARG A 421 8.28 -58.71 38.38
N ALA A 422 6.94 -58.79 38.47
CA ALA A 422 6.23 -59.86 39.16
C ALA A 422 6.23 -61.19 38.35
N THR A 423 6.33 -61.12 37.03
CA THR A 423 6.40 -62.30 36.15
C THR A 423 7.82 -62.82 35.95
N LYS A 424 8.86 -62.00 36.14
CA LYS A 424 10.26 -62.44 36.17
C LYS A 424 10.68 -62.87 37.59
N GLN A 425 10.92 -64.17 37.79
CA GLN A 425 11.63 -64.65 38.99
C GLN A 425 13.04 -64.03 39.02
N VAL A 426 13.38 -63.40 40.14
CA VAL A 426 14.69 -62.80 40.41
C VAL A 426 15.77 -63.90 40.31
N PRO A 427 16.75 -63.82 39.39
CA PRO A 427 17.93 -64.67 39.46
C PRO A 427 18.71 -64.24 40.70
N GLN A 428 18.96 -65.19 41.61
CA GLN A 428 19.83 -65.00 42.75
C GLN A 428 21.25 -64.75 42.22
N LEU A 429 21.66 -63.49 42.15
CA LEU A 429 23.02 -63.08 41.79
C LEU A 429 23.96 -63.45 42.94
N GLU A 430 24.61 -64.61 42.85
CA GLU A 430 25.86 -64.84 43.57
C GLU A 430 26.93 -63.89 43.03
N MET A 431 27.51 -63.12 43.94
CA MET A 431 28.66 -62.27 43.70
C MET A 431 29.88 -63.13 43.35
N SER A 432 30.23 -63.24 42.07
CA SER A 432 31.54 -63.71 41.61
C SER A 432 32.40 -62.51 41.17
N PRO A 433 33.70 -62.48 41.54
CA PRO A 433 34.51 -61.29 41.40
C PRO A 433 34.99 -61.09 39.95
N LEU A 434 34.58 -59.97 39.38
CA LEU A 434 35.40 -59.04 38.58
C LEU A 434 36.31 -59.60 37.47
N GLU A 435 35.83 -60.44 36.56
CA GLU A 435 36.51 -60.70 35.27
C GLU A 435 35.52 -60.99 34.12
N ASP A 436 34.72 -60.02 33.67
CA ASP A 436 34.12 -60.09 32.32
C ASP A 436 33.63 -58.73 31.79
N ASN A 437 34.56 -57.82 31.48
CA ASN A 437 34.26 -56.61 30.70
C ASN A 437 34.53 -56.81 29.19
N GLY A 438 34.74 -58.05 28.74
CA GLY A 438 35.11 -58.34 27.35
C GLY A 438 33.93 -58.63 26.42
N ARG A 439 32.84 -59.21 26.94
CA ARG A 439 31.79 -59.79 26.09
C ARG A 439 30.67 -58.85 25.64
N VAL A 440 30.52 -57.67 26.25
CA VAL A 440 29.48 -56.70 25.85
C VAL A 440 29.89 -55.85 24.64
N ASN A 441 31.19 -55.79 24.32
CA ASN A 441 31.73 -54.99 23.21
C ASN A 441 31.69 -55.72 21.84
N GLU A 442 31.36 -57.01 21.78
CA GLU A 442 31.33 -57.76 20.51
C GLU A 442 29.96 -57.77 19.81
N HIS A 443 28.89 -57.31 20.49
CA HIS A 443 27.51 -57.35 19.95
C HIS A 443 26.93 -55.99 19.56
N ILE A 444 27.62 -54.90 19.87
CA ILE A 444 27.22 -53.53 19.51
C ILE A 444 28.21 -53.05 18.46
N GLY A 445 27.75 -52.87 17.21
CA GLY A 445 28.56 -52.27 16.15
C GLY A 445 29.04 -50.86 16.53
N PRO A 446 30.11 -50.36 15.89
CA PRO A 446 30.73 -49.08 16.27
C PRO A 446 29.70 -47.95 16.27
N VAL A 447 29.67 -47.17 17.35
CA VAL A 447 28.74 -46.05 17.51
C VAL A 447 29.20 -44.91 16.61
N GLN A 448 28.51 -44.74 15.48
CA GLN A 448 28.80 -43.71 14.48
C GLN A 448 27.87 -42.50 14.66
N PHE A 449 28.46 -41.31 14.75
CA PHE A 449 27.73 -40.04 14.78
C PHE A 449 27.88 -39.33 13.43
N ASN A 450 26.79 -38.77 12.90
CA ASN A 450 26.83 -37.93 11.71
C ASN A 450 26.95 -36.46 12.14
N MET A 451 28.13 -35.85 11.93
CA MET A 451 28.33 -34.42 12.12
C MET A 451 28.57 -33.77 10.76
N GLY A 452 27.57 -33.04 10.25
CA GLY A 452 27.71 -32.23 9.03
C GLY A 452 27.96 -33.04 7.74
N GLY A 453 27.44 -34.27 7.66
CA GLY A 453 27.60 -35.13 6.46
C GLY A 453 28.81 -36.05 6.50
N ILE A 454 29.62 -36.00 7.57
CA ILE A 454 30.76 -36.89 7.79
C ILE A 454 30.39 -37.88 8.89
N GLN A 455 30.49 -39.18 8.60
CA GLN A 455 30.35 -40.24 9.59
C GLN A 455 31.62 -40.30 10.44
N VAL A 456 31.48 -40.08 11.74
CA VAL A 456 32.61 -40.12 12.68
C VAL A 456 32.41 -41.21 13.71
N ASP A 457 33.43 -42.06 13.85
CA ASP A 457 33.49 -43.13 14.84
C ASP A 457 33.90 -42.54 16.21
N ALA A 458 33.05 -42.76 17.21
CA ALA A 458 33.26 -42.26 18.56
C ALA A 458 34.52 -42.83 19.23
N ASP A 459 34.86 -44.08 18.92
CA ASP A 459 36.00 -44.76 19.53
C ASP A 459 37.33 -44.25 18.98
N ASP A 460 37.38 -43.88 17.68
CA ASP A 460 38.54 -43.26 17.05
C ASP A 460 38.78 -41.83 17.59
N MET A 461 37.70 -41.06 17.83
CA MET A 461 37.80 -39.76 18.49
C MET A 461 38.34 -39.87 19.92
N LEU A 462 37.82 -40.81 20.72
CA LEU A 462 38.30 -41.02 22.10
C LEU A 462 39.77 -41.43 22.13
N ARG A 463 40.19 -42.31 21.22
CA ARG A 463 41.59 -42.75 21.10
C ARG A 463 42.51 -41.59 20.75
N LYS A 464 42.13 -40.76 19.77
CA LYS A 464 42.86 -39.53 19.40
C LYS A 464 42.91 -38.52 20.53
N LEU A 465 41.84 -38.37 21.32
CA LEU A 465 41.82 -37.48 22.48
C LEU A 465 42.79 -37.96 23.56
N LYS A 466 42.80 -39.27 23.84
CA LYS A 466 43.67 -39.90 24.83
C LYS A 466 45.15 -39.82 24.44
N GLU A 467 45.47 -40.00 23.15
CA GLU A 467 46.82 -39.81 22.60
C GLU A 467 47.26 -38.33 22.67
N ARG A 468 46.32 -37.40 22.47
CA ARG A 468 46.56 -35.96 22.62
C ARG A 468 46.77 -35.54 24.07
N GLU A 469 46.09 -36.17 25.02
CA GLU A 469 46.35 -35.95 26.45
C GLU A 469 47.68 -36.56 26.90
N ALA A 470 48.03 -37.76 26.43
CA ALA A 470 49.31 -38.40 26.75
C ALA A 470 50.51 -37.58 26.24
N SER A 471 50.41 -37.03 25.02
CA SER A 471 51.43 -36.11 24.47
C SER A 471 51.48 -34.76 25.20
N ARG A 472 50.35 -34.27 25.75
CA ARG A 472 50.29 -33.05 26.57
C ARG A 472 50.96 -33.24 27.93
N VAL A 473 50.82 -34.40 28.55
CA VAL A 473 51.49 -34.74 29.82
C VAL A 473 53.00 -34.88 29.61
N GLN A 474 53.44 -35.54 28.54
CA GLN A 474 54.87 -35.62 28.19
C GLN A 474 55.49 -34.24 27.90
N ARG A 475 54.75 -33.31 27.28
CA ARG A 475 55.24 -31.93 27.08
C ARG A 475 55.43 -31.16 28.39
N LYS A 476 54.64 -31.46 29.42
CA LYS A 476 54.67 -30.74 30.70
C LYS A 476 55.88 -31.13 31.56
N GLU A 477 56.45 -32.32 31.38
CA GLU A 477 57.66 -32.78 32.08
C GLU A 477 58.97 -32.25 31.45
N VAL A 478 58.98 -31.84 30.18
CA VAL A 478 60.18 -31.30 29.50
C VAL A 478 60.39 -29.80 29.76
N LEU A 479 59.37 -29.09 30.28
CA LEU A 479 59.38 -27.63 30.48
C LEU A 479 59.88 -27.16 31.86
N SER A 480 60.39 -28.06 32.71
CA SER A 480 60.92 -27.73 34.05
C SER A 480 62.46 -27.65 34.11
N SER A 481 63.10 -27.10 33.07
CA SER A 481 64.55 -26.81 33.09
C SER A 481 64.81 -25.32 32.75
N PRO A 482 65.46 -24.53 33.62
CA PRO A 482 65.47 -23.07 33.56
C PRO A 482 66.56 -22.50 32.62
N GLY A 483 66.57 -22.92 31.35
CA GLY A 483 67.60 -22.54 30.38
C GLY A 483 67.13 -21.82 29.11
N ASP A 484 65.85 -21.88 28.75
CA ASP A 484 65.43 -21.64 27.35
C ASP A 484 64.63 -20.35 27.07
N GLU A 485 64.39 -19.49 28.07
CA GLU A 485 63.59 -18.26 27.87
C GLU A 485 64.31 -17.20 27.01
N LYS A 486 65.65 -17.19 26.98
CA LYS A 486 66.42 -16.22 26.19
C LYS A 486 66.41 -16.54 24.69
N ALA A 487 66.45 -17.82 24.32
CA ALA A 487 66.43 -18.25 22.91
C ALA A 487 65.06 -18.00 22.28
N HIS A 488 63.98 -18.18 23.05
CA HIS A 488 62.62 -17.97 22.58
C HIS A 488 62.31 -16.49 22.29
N ASN A 489 62.76 -15.58 23.17
CA ASN A 489 62.58 -14.13 22.96
C ASN A 489 63.38 -13.60 21.76
N GLN A 490 64.56 -14.17 21.47
CA GLN A 490 65.36 -13.78 20.31
C GLN A 490 64.73 -14.25 18.99
N ALA A 491 64.09 -15.42 18.97
CA ALA A 491 63.36 -15.92 17.81
C ALA A 491 62.12 -15.07 17.49
N LEU A 492 61.39 -14.62 18.51
CA LEU A 492 60.24 -13.72 18.35
C LEU A 492 60.66 -12.33 17.85
N ALA A 493 61.77 -11.78 18.36
CA ALA A 493 62.29 -10.49 17.89
C ALA A 493 62.67 -10.53 16.39
N ASN A 494 63.27 -11.62 15.92
CA ASN A 494 63.61 -11.81 14.50
C ASN A 494 62.36 -11.99 13.62
N PHE A 495 61.30 -12.61 14.14
CA PHE A 495 60.03 -12.78 13.44
C PHE A 495 59.32 -11.43 13.20
N PHE A 496 59.24 -10.57 14.23
CA PHE A 496 58.62 -9.25 14.07
C PHE A 496 59.46 -8.30 13.20
N ALA A 497 60.79 -8.41 13.23
CA ALA A 497 61.67 -7.64 12.34
C ALA A 497 61.47 -7.99 10.84
N GLY A 498 61.08 -9.23 10.52
CA GLY A 498 60.76 -9.66 9.16
C GLY A 498 59.43 -9.12 8.63
N LEU A 499 58.46 -8.85 9.51
CA LEU A 499 57.13 -8.37 9.13
C LEU A 499 57.10 -6.88 8.74
N VAL A 500 58.03 -6.08 9.26
CA VAL A 500 58.10 -4.62 9.02
C VAL A 500 58.80 -4.27 7.69
N LYS A 501 59.51 -5.22 7.06
CA LYS A 501 60.38 -4.95 5.90
C LYS A 501 59.79 -5.25 4.51
N LYS A 502 58.48 -5.46 4.36
CA LYS A 502 57.87 -5.69 3.03
C LYS A 502 56.94 -4.53 2.60
N PRO A 503 57.40 -3.59 1.74
CA PRO A 503 56.52 -2.62 1.11
C PRO A 503 55.71 -3.28 -0.02
N GLY A 504 54.42 -2.94 -0.10
CA GLY A 504 53.47 -3.46 -1.07
C GLY A 504 53.76 -3.00 -2.50
N THR A 505 53.71 -3.95 -3.43
CA THR A 505 53.69 -3.71 -4.89
C THR A 505 52.46 -4.37 -5.48
N SER A 506 51.48 -3.56 -5.90
CA SER A 506 50.33 -3.98 -6.70
C SER A 506 50.74 -4.12 -8.17
N PRO A 507 50.25 -5.14 -8.92
CA PRO A 507 50.23 -5.08 -10.37
C PRO A 507 48.81 -4.83 -10.89
N ARG A 508 48.65 -3.71 -11.62
CA ARG A 508 47.58 -3.43 -12.56
C ARG A 508 47.98 -4.06 -13.90
N GLY A 509 47.07 -4.78 -14.56
CA GLY A 509 47.28 -5.30 -15.92
C GLY A 509 45.98 -5.71 -16.60
N SER A 510 45.47 -4.84 -17.47
CA SER A 510 44.48 -5.13 -18.52
C SER A 510 45.14 -5.85 -19.69
N PRO A 511 44.37 -6.56 -20.55
CA PRO A 511 44.77 -6.75 -21.93
C PRO A 511 43.72 -6.24 -22.92
N SER A 512 44.20 -5.45 -23.87
CA SER A 512 43.66 -5.28 -25.21
C SER A 512 44.23 -6.37 -26.11
N THR A 513 43.36 -7.09 -26.83
CA THR A 513 43.44 -7.44 -28.26
C THR A 513 42.14 -8.11 -28.65
#